data_AF-A0A0Q5QK92-F1
#
_entry.id   AF-A0A0Q5QK92-F1
#
_cell.length_a   1.000
_cell.length_b   1.000
_cell.length_c   1.000
_cell.angle_alpha   90.00
_cell.angle_beta   90.00
_cell.angle_gamma   90.00
#
_symmetry.space_group_name_H-M   'P 1'
#
loop_
_entity.id
_entity.type
_entity.pdbx_description
1 polymer ?
#
loop_
_entity_poly.entity_id
_entity_poly.type
_entity_poly.pdbx_seq_one_letter_code
_entity_poly.pdbx_strand_id
1 'polypeptide(L)'
;MASGTSMMTTSADDDDCVPIWSTSSTPQPDPTAPAETTCCTAFFMDDAPIKLESNVRVGPGASLVTALQPVDDHARRRQGWERAAPIVIGEDSWLAAAVTVGAGVTIGRNSVIGAGSVALSDIPDNAVAVGAPARVVRLTSPEGSPGDR
;
A
#
# COMPACT_ATOMS: atom_id res chain seq x y z
N MET A 1 -34.64 -18.99 25.97
CA MET A 1 -33.48 -19.27 25.11
C MET A 1 -33.32 -18.09 24.16
N ALA A 2 -32.30 -17.27 24.36
CA ALA A 2 -31.85 -16.27 23.39
C ALA A 2 -30.37 -16.03 23.69
N SER A 3 -29.49 -16.68 22.93
CA SER A 3 -28.06 -16.43 22.99
C SER A 3 -27.77 -15.33 21.98
N GLY A 4 -27.50 -14.12 22.47
CA GLY A 4 -27.13 -12.97 21.66
C GLY A 4 -25.71 -13.16 21.13
N THR A 5 -25.57 -13.33 19.82
CA THR A 5 -24.28 -13.25 19.13
C THR A 5 -23.92 -11.77 19.01
N SER A 6 -22.87 -11.35 19.71
CA SER A 6 -22.28 -10.03 19.56
C SER A 6 -21.38 -10.04 18.33
N MET A 7 -21.83 -9.39 17.25
CA MET A 7 -20.98 -9.03 16.11
C MET A 7 -20.17 -7.79 16.50
N MET A 8 -18.84 -7.90 16.52
CA MET A 8 -17.97 -6.72 16.47
C MET A 8 -17.96 -6.23 15.03
N THR A 9 -18.56 -5.08 14.80
CA THR A 9 -18.43 -4.28 13.59
C THR A 9 -17.02 -3.71 13.54
N THR A 10 -16.24 -4.01 12.51
CA THR A 10 -15.04 -3.24 12.18
C THR A 10 -15.50 -1.87 11.72
N SER A 11 -15.30 -0.84 12.56
CA SER A 11 -15.46 0.55 12.18
C SER A 11 -14.38 0.88 11.17
N ALA A 12 -14.77 1.07 9.91
CA ALA A 12 -13.94 1.66 8.88
C ALA A 12 -13.86 3.18 9.10
N ASP A 13 -13.30 3.58 10.24
CA ASP A 13 -12.99 4.98 10.59
C ASP A 13 -11.46 5.11 10.64
N ASP A 14 -10.80 5.14 9.48
CA ASP A 14 -9.40 5.52 9.36
C ASP A 14 -9.23 6.42 8.11
N ASP A 15 -9.56 7.69 8.32
CA ASP A 15 -9.48 8.83 7.41
C ASP A 15 -8.02 9.35 7.32
N ASP A 16 -7.07 8.48 6.96
CA ASP A 16 -5.63 8.81 6.89
C ASP A 16 -5.01 8.50 5.51
N CYS A 17 -5.76 8.73 4.44
CA CYS A 17 -5.21 8.76 3.08
C CYS A 17 -4.99 10.21 2.62
N VAL A 18 -3.80 10.76 2.89
CA VAL A 18 -3.39 12.11 2.46
C VAL A 18 -3.34 12.18 0.92
N PRO A 19 -3.89 13.23 0.28
CA PRO A 19 -3.99 13.32 -1.17
C PRO A 19 -2.63 13.38 -1.87
N ILE A 20 -2.47 12.53 -2.89
CA ILE A 20 -1.33 12.54 -3.80
C ILE A 20 -1.53 13.68 -4.82
N TRP A 21 -0.78 14.78 -4.67
CA TRP A 21 -0.49 15.84 -5.65
C TRP A 21 -1.69 16.57 -6.35
N SER A 22 -1.93 17.82 -5.94
CA SER A 22 -2.36 18.87 -6.87
C SER A 22 -1.17 19.83 -7.04
N THR A 23 -0.41 19.68 -8.12
CA THR A 23 0.62 20.65 -8.51
C THR A 23 0.27 21.20 -9.89
N SER A 24 -0.47 22.29 -9.94
CA SER A 24 -0.37 23.28 -11.00
C SER A 24 -0.87 24.64 -10.50
N SER A 25 -0.22 25.69 -10.95
CA SER A 25 -0.39 27.11 -10.61
C SER A 25 -1.79 27.70 -10.85
N THR A 26 -2.79 27.28 -10.07
CA THR A 26 -4.17 27.81 -10.12
C THR A 26 -4.69 28.11 -8.71
N PRO A 27 -5.61 29.09 -8.54
CA PRO A 27 -6.12 29.52 -7.24
C PRO A 27 -6.67 28.34 -6.43
N GLN A 28 -6.38 28.34 -5.13
CA GLN A 28 -6.84 27.32 -4.19
C GLN A 28 -8.35 27.07 -4.36
N PRO A 29 -8.80 25.81 -4.38
CA PRO A 29 -10.21 25.49 -4.46
C PRO A 29 -10.98 26.08 -3.27
N ASP A 30 -12.23 26.42 -3.53
CA ASP A 30 -13.20 27.01 -2.60
C ASP A 30 -13.16 26.33 -1.21
N PRO A 31 -12.92 27.09 -0.10
CA PRO A 31 -12.85 26.54 1.25
C PRO A 31 -14.19 25.99 1.77
N THR A 32 -15.27 26.11 1.00
CA THR A 32 -16.62 25.66 1.38
C THR A 32 -17.13 24.49 0.55
N ALA A 33 -16.40 24.04 -0.46
CA ALA A 33 -16.74 22.83 -1.20
C ALA A 33 -16.47 21.59 -0.31
N PRO A 34 -17.41 20.65 -0.16
CA PRO A 34 -17.10 19.36 0.46
C PRO A 34 -15.97 18.73 -0.37
N ALA A 35 -14.86 18.40 0.28
CA ALA A 35 -13.72 17.77 -0.36
C ALA A 35 -14.11 16.36 -0.80
N GLU A 36 -14.73 16.23 -1.97
CA GLU A 36 -14.95 14.94 -2.61
C GLU A 36 -13.63 14.51 -3.26
N THR A 37 -12.71 14.11 -2.38
CA THR A 37 -11.51 13.36 -2.71
C THR A 37 -11.97 12.11 -3.45
N THR A 38 -11.79 12.08 -4.77
CA THR A 38 -11.96 10.84 -5.54
C THR A 38 -10.90 9.87 -5.07
N CYS A 39 -11.29 9.02 -4.10
CA CYS A 39 -10.48 7.95 -3.57
C CYS A 39 -10.08 7.05 -4.75
N CYS A 40 -8.80 7.06 -5.05
CA CYS A 40 -8.18 6.37 -6.15
C CYS A 40 -8.11 4.85 -5.84
N THR A 41 -9.22 4.12 -5.88
CA THR A 41 -9.40 2.64 -6.00
C THR A 41 -8.35 1.68 -5.37
N ALA A 42 -7.70 2.03 -4.26
CA ALA A 42 -6.76 1.13 -3.60
C ALA A 42 -7.49 0.00 -2.87
N PHE A 43 -6.90 -1.20 -2.84
CA PHE A 43 -7.45 -2.38 -2.19
C PHE A 43 -6.46 -2.94 -1.17
N PHE A 44 -6.88 -3.03 0.08
CA PHE A 44 -6.08 -3.58 1.18
C PHE A 44 -6.76 -4.86 1.68
N MET A 45 -6.10 -6.00 1.49
CA MET A 45 -6.50 -7.29 2.04
C MET A 45 -5.69 -7.56 3.30
N ASP A 46 -6.31 -7.33 4.44
CA ASP A 46 -5.71 -7.13 5.77
C ASP A 46 -5.91 -8.31 6.73
N ASP A 47 -5.91 -9.54 6.21
CA ASP A 47 -5.87 -10.77 7.02
C ASP A 47 -4.67 -10.80 8.00
N ALA A 48 -3.61 -10.02 7.71
CA ALA A 48 -2.57 -9.61 8.66
C ALA A 48 -2.36 -8.07 8.61
N PRO A 49 -1.69 -7.48 9.63
CA PRO A 49 -1.49 -6.03 9.68
C PRO A 49 -0.82 -5.45 8.44
N ILE A 50 -1.39 -4.37 7.91
CA ILE A 50 -0.77 -3.50 6.90
C ILE A 50 -0.40 -2.20 7.60
N LYS A 51 0.90 -1.94 7.74
CA LYS A 51 1.42 -0.72 8.35
C LYS A 51 1.87 0.25 7.27
N LEU A 52 1.27 1.43 7.23
CA LEU A 52 1.78 2.58 6.49
C LEU A 52 2.43 3.55 7.48
N GLU A 53 3.68 3.92 7.24
CA GLU A 53 4.37 4.94 8.05
C GLU A 53 4.05 6.36 7.55
N SER A 54 4.70 7.37 8.13
CA SER A 54 4.42 8.77 7.82
C SER A 54 4.67 9.10 6.34
N ASN A 55 3.82 9.95 5.77
CA ASN A 55 3.95 10.50 4.40
C ASN A 55 4.00 9.46 3.26
N VAL A 56 3.49 8.25 3.50
CA VAL A 56 3.35 7.25 2.44
C VAL A 56 2.31 7.70 1.41
N ARG A 57 2.66 7.58 0.13
CA ARG A 57 1.79 7.92 -1.01
C ARG A 57 1.37 6.65 -1.74
N VAL A 58 0.05 6.43 -1.84
CA VAL A 58 -0.52 5.26 -2.51
C VAL A 58 -1.23 5.68 -3.79
N GLY A 59 -0.75 5.17 -4.93
CA GLY A 59 -1.30 5.43 -6.25
C GLY A 59 -2.60 4.68 -6.53
N PRO A 60 -3.40 5.14 -7.53
CA PRO A 60 -4.65 4.50 -7.92
C PRO A 60 -4.48 3.03 -8.28
N GLY A 61 -5.41 2.19 -7.82
CA GLY A 61 -5.43 0.77 -8.15
C GLY A 61 -4.32 -0.05 -7.46
N ALA A 62 -3.62 0.52 -6.48
CA ALA A 62 -2.67 -0.25 -5.69
C ALA A 62 -3.38 -1.35 -4.89
N SER A 63 -2.75 -2.52 -4.77
CA SER A 63 -3.26 -3.68 -4.05
C SER A 63 -2.22 -4.17 -3.03
N LEU A 64 -2.53 -4.12 -1.74
CA LEU A 64 -1.69 -4.65 -0.67
C LEU A 64 -2.37 -5.91 -0.14
N VAL A 65 -1.72 -7.06 -0.32
CA VAL A 65 -2.36 -8.37 -0.17
C VAL A 65 -1.59 -9.24 0.81
N THR A 66 -2.13 -9.41 2.02
CA THR A 66 -1.47 -10.17 3.10
C THR A 66 -1.76 -11.67 3.11
N ALA A 67 -2.78 -12.09 2.36
CA ALA A 67 -3.20 -13.49 2.22
C ALA A 67 -2.17 -14.39 1.51
N LEU A 68 -2.02 -15.61 2.02
CA LEU A 68 -1.24 -16.69 1.46
C LEU A 68 -2.05 -17.98 1.46
N GLN A 69 -2.32 -18.48 0.27
CA GLN A 69 -2.99 -19.77 0.07
C GLN A 69 -1.95 -20.89 -0.09
N PRO A 70 -2.19 -22.11 0.46
CA PRO A 70 -1.30 -23.24 0.23
C PRO A 70 -1.20 -23.55 -1.28
N VAL A 71 -0.04 -23.37 -1.90
CA VAL A 71 0.16 -23.55 -3.37
C VAL A 71 0.28 -25.04 -3.75
N ASP A 72 1.01 -25.81 -2.95
CA ASP A 72 1.28 -27.23 -3.21
C ASP A 72 0.34 -28.19 -2.45
N ASP A 73 -0.39 -27.70 -1.45
CA ASP A 73 -1.36 -28.50 -0.68
C ASP A 73 -2.81 -28.16 -1.07
N HIS A 74 -3.28 -28.80 -2.15
CA HIS A 74 -4.63 -28.60 -2.66
C HIS A 74 -5.73 -29.10 -1.70
N ALA A 75 -5.43 -30.08 -0.83
CA ALA A 75 -6.41 -30.59 0.12
C ALA A 75 -6.69 -29.55 1.21
N ARG A 76 -5.65 -28.94 1.76
CA ARG A 76 -5.78 -27.81 2.70
C ARG A 76 -6.44 -26.60 2.06
N ARG A 77 -6.09 -26.26 0.81
CA ARG A 77 -6.76 -25.14 0.12
C ARG A 77 -8.28 -25.35 -0.01
N ARG A 78 -8.73 -26.55 -0.37
CA ARG A 78 -10.18 -26.87 -0.46
C ARG A 78 -10.90 -26.83 0.89
N GLN A 79 -10.18 -27.03 1.99
CA GLN A 79 -10.69 -26.90 3.35
C GLN A 79 -10.73 -25.44 3.83
N GLY A 80 -10.27 -24.48 3.01
CA GLY A 80 -10.27 -23.06 3.34
C GLY A 80 -9.10 -22.63 4.23
N TRP A 81 -8.00 -23.41 4.27
CA TRP A 81 -6.81 -23.00 5.03
C TRP A 81 -6.11 -21.81 4.38
N GLU A 82 -5.74 -20.86 5.22
CA GLU A 82 -5.05 -19.64 4.84
C GLU A 82 -3.96 -19.31 5.87
N ARG A 83 -2.92 -18.64 5.41
CA ARG A 83 -1.95 -17.93 6.26
C ARG A 83 -1.98 -16.47 5.83
N ALA A 84 -1.61 -15.57 6.73
CA ALA A 84 -1.38 -14.18 6.39
C ALA A 84 -0.02 -13.72 6.91
N ALA A 85 0.61 -12.78 6.22
CA ALA A 85 1.87 -12.18 6.63
C ALA A 85 1.82 -10.66 6.49
N PRO A 86 2.29 -9.91 7.50
CA PRO A 86 2.12 -8.46 7.56
C PRO A 86 2.89 -7.75 6.45
N ILE A 87 2.40 -6.57 6.05
CA ILE A 87 3.08 -5.68 5.10
C ILE A 87 3.48 -4.40 5.84
N VAL A 88 4.67 -3.89 5.54
CA VAL A 88 5.15 -2.60 6.08
C VAL A 88 5.60 -1.71 4.95
N ILE A 89 5.04 -0.50 4.88
CA ILE A 89 5.45 0.55 3.93
C ILE A 89 6.12 1.67 4.73
N GLY A 90 7.43 1.83 4.51
CA GLY A 90 8.27 2.76 5.25
C GLY A 90 8.01 4.23 4.91
N GLU A 91 8.42 5.11 5.82
CA GLU A 91 8.25 6.56 5.73
C GLU A 91 8.65 7.14 4.36
N ASP A 92 7.90 8.15 3.90
CA ASP A 92 8.14 8.89 2.65
C ASP A 92 8.14 8.05 1.36
N SER A 93 7.68 6.80 1.43
CA SER A 93 7.64 5.92 0.26
C SER A 93 6.46 6.24 -0.67
N TRP A 94 6.63 5.93 -1.96
CA TRP A 94 5.61 6.11 -2.98
C TRP A 94 5.34 4.82 -3.73
N LEU A 95 4.10 4.34 -3.65
CA LEU A 95 3.56 3.29 -4.50
C LEU A 95 2.88 3.98 -5.70
N ALA A 96 3.40 3.81 -6.90
CA ALA A 96 2.77 4.35 -8.10
C ALA A 96 1.46 3.59 -8.45
N ALA A 97 0.81 4.00 -9.53
CA ALA A 97 -0.47 3.40 -9.95
C ALA A 97 -0.36 1.88 -10.21
N ALA A 98 -1.39 1.13 -9.83
CA ALA A 98 -1.51 -0.32 -10.05
C ALA A 98 -0.36 -1.17 -9.47
N VAL A 99 0.29 -0.70 -8.39
CA VAL A 99 1.30 -1.47 -7.68
C VAL A 99 0.65 -2.57 -6.86
N THR A 100 1.19 -3.79 -6.90
CA THR A 100 0.81 -4.89 -6.00
C THR A 100 1.93 -5.17 -5.00
N VAL A 101 1.62 -5.23 -3.72
CA VAL A 101 2.54 -5.65 -2.65
C VAL A 101 2.05 -6.97 -2.06
N GLY A 102 2.89 -7.99 -2.12
CA GLY A 102 2.58 -9.33 -1.61
C GLY A 102 2.78 -9.47 -0.10
N ALA A 103 2.24 -10.56 0.43
CA ALA A 103 2.27 -10.87 1.85
C ALA A 103 3.70 -10.95 2.40
N GLY A 104 3.92 -10.38 3.59
CA GLY A 104 5.21 -10.42 4.27
C GLY A 104 6.25 -9.41 3.77
N VAL A 105 5.91 -8.57 2.79
CA VAL A 105 6.87 -7.64 2.18
C VAL A 105 7.01 -6.35 3.00
N THR A 106 8.26 -5.94 3.19
CA THR A 106 8.64 -4.62 3.70
C THR A 106 9.19 -3.74 2.58
N ILE A 107 8.59 -2.56 2.39
CA ILE A 107 9.13 -1.49 1.54
C ILE A 107 9.85 -0.50 2.43
N GLY A 108 11.17 -0.35 2.26
CA GLY A 108 11.99 0.55 3.04
C GLY A 108 11.70 2.03 2.78
N ARG A 109 12.12 2.91 3.69
CA ARG A 109 11.83 4.35 3.63
C ARG A 109 12.37 5.02 2.36
N ASN A 110 11.77 6.14 1.96
CA ASN A 110 12.14 6.91 0.76
C ASN A 110 12.12 6.10 -0.54
N SER A 111 11.43 4.96 -0.58
CA SER A 111 11.45 4.06 -1.74
C SER A 111 10.31 4.34 -2.68
N VAL A 112 10.56 4.15 -3.97
CA VAL A 112 9.58 4.32 -5.03
C VAL A 112 9.33 2.99 -5.71
N ILE A 113 8.07 2.56 -5.73
CA ILE A 113 7.63 1.38 -6.47
C ILE A 113 6.92 1.86 -7.73
N GLY A 114 7.52 1.59 -8.90
CA GLY A 114 7.01 2.08 -10.18
C GLY A 114 5.67 1.47 -10.58
N ALA A 115 4.96 2.12 -11.49
CA ALA A 115 3.59 1.75 -11.84
C ALA A 115 3.50 0.31 -12.39
N GLY A 116 2.43 -0.40 -12.02
CA GLY A 116 2.20 -1.79 -12.44
C GLY A 116 3.16 -2.82 -11.85
N SER A 117 4.00 -2.44 -10.88
CA SER A 117 5.00 -3.36 -10.31
C SER A 117 4.38 -4.33 -9.30
N VAL A 118 4.96 -5.53 -9.20
CA VAL A 118 4.54 -6.57 -8.25
C VAL A 118 5.69 -6.87 -7.29
N ALA A 119 5.64 -6.28 -6.09
CA ALA A 119 6.63 -6.48 -5.04
C ALA A 119 6.34 -7.77 -4.27
N LEU A 120 7.18 -8.79 -4.48
CA LEU A 120 7.11 -10.11 -3.81
C LEU A 120 8.28 -10.37 -2.85
N SER A 121 9.12 -9.37 -2.64
CA SER A 121 10.30 -9.43 -1.78
C SER A 121 10.58 -8.03 -1.26
N ASP A 122 11.26 -7.95 -0.12
CA ASP A 122 11.58 -6.67 0.52
C ASP A 122 12.34 -5.74 -0.42
N ILE A 123 11.99 -4.46 -0.35
CA ILE A 123 12.67 -3.38 -1.06
C ILE A 123 13.46 -2.58 -0.03
N PRO A 124 14.79 -2.41 -0.20
CA PRO A 124 15.61 -1.70 0.76
C PRO A 124 15.29 -0.19 0.77
N ASP A 125 15.69 0.50 1.83
CA ASP A 125 15.58 1.96 1.92
C ASP A 125 16.25 2.66 0.73
N ASN A 126 15.70 3.81 0.34
CA ASN A 126 16.24 4.67 -0.70
C ASN A 126 16.41 3.90 -2.03
N ALA A 127 15.38 3.16 -2.45
CA ALA A 127 15.43 2.38 -3.67
C ALA A 127 14.28 2.73 -4.62
N VAL A 128 14.56 2.65 -5.92
CA VAL A 128 13.53 2.60 -6.95
C VAL A 128 13.46 1.18 -7.47
N ALA A 129 12.28 0.57 -7.33
CA ALA A 129 12.01 -0.78 -7.80
C ALA A 129 10.87 -0.78 -8.83
N VAL A 130 11.03 -1.55 -9.90
CA VAL A 130 10.04 -1.66 -10.98
C VAL A 130 9.90 -3.10 -11.47
N GLY A 131 8.77 -3.40 -12.10
CA GLY A 131 8.53 -4.66 -12.82
C GLY A 131 7.70 -5.69 -12.04
N ALA A 132 7.44 -6.82 -12.68
CA ALA A 132 6.69 -7.95 -12.12
C ALA A 132 7.45 -9.26 -12.40
N PRO A 133 8.23 -9.79 -11.45
CA PRO A 133 8.39 -9.30 -10.08
C PRO A 133 9.27 -8.03 -9.99
N ALA A 134 9.00 -7.18 -9.01
CA ALA A 134 9.71 -5.91 -8.82
C ALA A 134 11.18 -6.16 -8.50
N ARG A 135 12.07 -5.39 -9.14
CA ARG A 135 13.51 -5.42 -8.92
C ARG A 135 14.02 -4.00 -8.74
N VAL A 136 14.97 -3.82 -7.82
CA VAL A 136 15.66 -2.55 -7.63
C VAL A 136 16.44 -2.23 -8.91
N VAL A 137 16.13 -1.10 -9.52
CA VAL A 137 16.81 -0.59 -10.72
C VAL A 137 17.76 0.56 -10.41
N ARG A 138 17.58 1.21 -9.25
CA ARG A 138 18.38 2.35 -8.84
C ARG A 138 18.29 2.56 -7.32
N LEU A 139 19.40 2.96 -6.71
CA LEU A 139 19.41 3.50 -5.35
C LEU A 139 19.38 5.03 -5.38
N THR A 140 18.66 5.66 -4.46
CA THR A 140 18.62 7.11 -4.25
C THR A 140 19.58 7.49 -3.13
N SER A 141 20.11 8.72 -3.19
CA SER A 141 20.86 9.27 -2.06
C SER A 141 19.89 9.58 -0.90
N PRO A 142 20.26 9.32 0.36
CA PRO A 142 19.41 9.61 1.52
C PRO A 142 19.03 11.09 1.69
N GLU A 143 19.85 12.00 1.18
CA GLU A 143 19.70 13.46 1.34
C GLU A 143 18.84 14.11 0.23
N GLY A 144 18.38 13.33 -0.75
CA GLY A 144 17.80 13.85 -1.98
C GLY A 144 18.87 14.44 -2.91
N SER A 145 18.58 14.55 -4.21
CA SER A 145 19.48 15.23 -5.14
C SER A 145 19.24 16.74 -5.02
N PRO A 146 20.28 17.61 -4.97
CA PRO A 146 20.13 19.06 -4.76
C PRO A 146 19.26 19.85 -5.76
N GLY A 147 18.63 19.21 -6.76
CA GLY A 147 17.99 19.86 -7.89
C GLY A 147 16.49 19.63 -8.07
N ASP A 148 15.80 19.03 -7.10
CA ASP A 148 14.37 18.63 -7.22
C ASP A 148 13.43 19.47 -6.32
N ARG A 149 13.82 20.69 -5.96
CA ARG A 149 12.98 21.66 -5.22
C ARG A 149 12.47 22.78 -6.11
#